data_AF-A0A938LXM3-F1
#
_entry.id   AF-A0A938LXM3-F1
#
_cell.length_a   1.000
_cell.length_b   1.000
_cell.length_c   1.000
_cell.angle_alpha   90.00
_cell.angle_beta   90.00
_cell.angle_gamma   90.00
#
_symmetry.space_group_name_H-M   'P 1'
#
loop_
_entity.id
_entity.type
_entity.pdbx_description
1 polymer ?
#
loop_
_entity_poly.entity_id
_entity_poly.type
_entity_poly.pdbx_seq_one_letter_code
_entity_poly.pdbx_strand_id
1 'polypeptide(L)'
;MSDRANNSGMMEQTHGRHAAGGTPTRARRRAERRSAGFSLLEVLASLAILGLTCSSVFVVIDRCLAQASNSALRLEAFELARENLERILVSDTVEETVDYGTSDKYPDLSWQTVVEGFPEPLNGGMWVRAVCSAQYIDSTGETQTVELVHWLAPLTDQQAGQLIGQQDLEKLKGEQLIRTDEEAAKYARVDAGTISRWLREGLVKTGDGMFLRYNLDVFIQAKGSPTPAQKALQVDSVPALALKLRTEQRELEQTGPTGLSNKELETMSGDQIMDLVKNRRK
;
A
#
# COMPACT_ATOMS: atom_id res chain seq x y z
N MET A 1 4.65 -32.46 33.03
CA MET A 1 3.69 -31.45 32.55
C MET A 1 3.44 -31.78 31.09
N SER A 2 2.58 -32.76 30.76
CA SER A 2 1.10 -32.65 30.75
C SER A 2 0.69 -31.49 29.84
N ASP A 3 0.12 -31.67 28.65
CA ASP A 3 -1.16 -32.35 28.43
C ASP A 3 -1.38 -32.99 27.05
N ARG A 4 -2.23 -34.02 27.10
CA ARG A 4 -2.98 -34.72 26.05
C ARG A 4 -4.23 -33.92 25.63
N ALA A 5 -4.60 -33.95 24.35
CA ALA A 5 -5.98 -34.19 23.86
C ALA A 5 -5.96 -34.19 22.31
N ASN A 6 -6.24 -35.28 21.58
CA ASN A 6 -7.51 -35.98 21.41
C ASN A 6 -8.50 -35.21 20.50
N ASN A 7 -8.59 -35.61 19.22
CA ASN A 7 -9.91 -35.69 18.59
C ASN A 7 -9.95 -36.81 17.54
N SER A 8 -10.52 -37.93 17.98
CA SER A 8 -10.94 -39.09 17.21
C SER A 8 -12.47 -38.99 17.12
N GLY A 9 -13.02 -38.91 15.91
CA GLY A 9 -14.46 -39.04 15.64
C GLY A 9 -14.66 -39.96 14.43
N MET A 10 -14.96 -41.25 14.63
CA MET A 10 -16.31 -41.86 14.68
C MET A 10 -16.95 -41.94 13.28
N MET A 11 -16.86 -43.09 12.60
CA MET A 11 -17.78 -44.25 12.64
C MET A 11 -19.25 -43.90 12.36
N GLU A 12 -19.78 -44.45 11.27
CA GLU A 12 -21.13 -45.02 11.03
C GLU A 12 -21.37 -45.04 9.50
N GLN A 13 -21.89 -46.06 8.82
CA GLN A 13 -22.60 -47.27 9.17
C GLN A 13 -22.42 -48.26 8.00
N THR A 14 -22.16 -49.52 8.33
CA THR A 14 -22.30 -50.66 7.43
C THR A 14 -23.52 -51.49 7.86
N HIS A 15 -24.24 -52.06 6.87
CA HIS A 15 -25.04 -53.31 6.88
C HIS A 15 -26.56 -53.22 6.59
N GLY A 16 -27.00 -54.20 5.78
CA GLY A 16 -28.40 -54.65 5.63
C GLY A 16 -28.81 -54.86 4.17
N ARG A 17 -28.38 -55.89 3.43
CA ARG A 17 -28.89 -57.30 3.41
C ARG A 17 -30.42 -57.37 3.24
N HIS A 18 -30.94 -57.74 2.06
CA HIS A 18 -31.54 -59.05 1.67
C HIS A 18 -32.87 -58.71 0.94
N ALA A 19 -33.47 -59.46 0.02
CA ALA A 19 -33.27 -60.74 -0.66
C ALA A 19 -34.34 -60.83 -1.79
N ALA A 20 -34.29 -61.93 -2.55
CA ALA A 20 -35.29 -62.42 -3.52
C ALA A 20 -35.42 -61.59 -4.80
N GLY A 21 -35.31 -62.15 -6.01
CA GLY A 21 -35.73 -63.47 -6.43
C GLY A 21 -36.60 -63.25 -7.66
N GLY A 22 -36.06 -63.54 -8.85
CA GLY A 22 -36.79 -63.27 -10.10
C GLY A 22 -35.96 -63.44 -11.37
N THR A 23 -35.49 -64.65 -11.65
CA THR A 23 -35.42 -65.12 -13.05
C THR A 23 -36.82 -65.63 -13.40
N PRO A 24 -37.41 -65.28 -14.54
CA PRO A 24 -36.83 -65.53 -15.86
C PRO A 24 -36.96 -64.29 -16.77
N THR A 25 -36.22 -64.13 -17.86
CA THR A 25 -36.48 -64.85 -19.10
C THR A 25 -35.45 -64.36 -20.11
N ARG A 26 -34.73 -65.29 -20.72
CA ARG A 26 -33.95 -65.09 -21.95
C ARG A 26 -34.90 -64.64 -23.08
N ALA A 27 -35.20 -63.35 -23.15
CA ALA A 27 -35.65 -62.73 -24.39
C ALA A 27 -34.40 -62.34 -25.18
N ARG A 28 -33.98 -63.27 -26.02
CA ARG A 28 -32.98 -63.09 -27.07
C ARG A 28 -33.52 -62.06 -28.07
N ARG A 29 -33.59 -60.77 -27.69
CA ARG A 29 -33.64 -59.68 -28.65
C ARG A 29 -32.25 -59.60 -29.26
N ARG A 30 -32.10 -60.36 -30.34
CA ARG A 30 -31.19 -60.04 -31.43
C ARG A 30 -31.67 -58.68 -31.96
N ALA A 31 -31.40 -57.62 -31.22
CA ALA A 31 -31.49 -56.27 -31.72
C ALA A 31 -30.44 -56.26 -32.83
N GLU A 32 -30.94 -56.34 -34.05
CA GLU A 32 -30.19 -55.99 -35.24
C GLU A 32 -29.39 -54.76 -34.87
N ARG A 33 -28.06 -54.90 -34.80
CA ARG A 33 -27.14 -53.78 -34.83
C ARG A 33 -27.31 -53.15 -36.21
N ARG A 34 -28.43 -52.48 -36.43
CA ARG A 34 -28.53 -51.44 -37.43
C ARG A 34 -27.48 -50.46 -36.99
N SER A 35 -26.39 -50.37 -37.76
CA SER A 35 -25.40 -49.33 -37.62
C SER A 35 -26.14 -48.01 -37.79
N ALA A 36 -26.62 -47.46 -36.68
CA ALA A 36 -27.22 -46.14 -36.64
C ALA A 36 -26.06 -45.18 -36.86
N GLY A 37 -25.86 -44.79 -38.12
CA GLY A 37 -24.97 -43.69 -38.45
C GLY A 37 -25.51 -42.43 -37.79
N PHE A 38 -24.62 -41.63 -37.20
CA PHE A 38 -24.97 -40.32 -36.70
C PHE A 38 -25.59 -39.49 -37.82
N SER A 39 -26.67 -38.77 -37.51
CA SER A 39 -27.21 -37.82 -38.49
C SER A 39 -26.22 -36.67 -38.67
N LEU A 40 -26.16 -36.09 -39.87
CA LEU A 40 -25.33 -34.92 -40.16
C LEU A 40 -25.58 -33.79 -39.14
N LEU A 41 -26.84 -33.60 -38.75
CA LEU A 41 -27.25 -32.57 -37.78
C LEU A 41 -26.67 -32.83 -36.39
N GLU A 42 -26.61 -34.08 -35.95
CA GLU A 42 -26.03 -34.46 -34.66
C GLU A 42 -24.51 -34.26 -34.62
N VAL A 43 -23.82 -34.55 -35.73
CA VAL A 43 -22.39 -34.25 -35.88
C VAL A 43 -22.14 -32.74 -35.83
N LEU A 44 -22.95 -31.94 -36.51
CA LEU A 44 -22.85 -30.48 -36.48
C LEU A 44 -23.12 -29.90 -35.09
N ALA A 45 -24.14 -30.39 -34.38
CA ALA A 45 -24.43 -29.98 -33.01
C ALA A 45 -23.27 -30.32 -32.06
N SER A 46 -22.69 -31.51 -32.20
CA SER A 46 -21.52 -31.93 -31.42
C SER A 46 -20.30 -31.06 -31.70
N LEU A 47 -20.04 -30.72 -32.97
CA LEU A 47 -18.96 -29.81 -33.36
C LEU A 47 -19.18 -28.40 -32.83
N ALA A 48 -20.43 -27.90 -32.80
CA ALA A 48 -20.74 -26.59 -32.24
C ALA A 48 -20.49 -26.54 -30.72
N ILE A 49 -20.95 -27.55 -29.98
CA ILE A 49 -20.69 -27.66 -28.53
C ILE A 49 -19.19 -27.79 -28.25
N LEU A 50 -18.47 -28.59 -29.05
CA LEU A 50 -17.02 -28.73 -28.96
C LEU A 50 -16.34 -27.39 -29.22
N GLY A 51 -16.74 -26.66 -30.26
CA GLY A 51 -16.20 -25.35 -30.58
C GLY A 51 -16.37 -24.34 -29.44
N LEU A 52 -17.57 -24.29 -28.84
CA LEU A 52 -17.85 -23.44 -27.67
C LEU A 52 -17.00 -23.84 -26.45
N THR A 53 -16.85 -25.15 -26.22
CA THR A 53 -16.04 -25.68 -25.11
C THR A 53 -14.55 -25.44 -25.33
N CYS A 54 -14.04 -25.64 -26.53
CA CYS A 54 -12.65 -25.31 -26.88
C CYS A 54 -12.40 -23.81 -26.72
N SER A 55 -13.33 -22.96 -27.16
CA SER A 55 -13.20 -21.50 -27.01
C SER A 55 -13.11 -21.07 -25.54
N SER A 56 -13.90 -21.67 -24.64
CA SER A 56 -13.83 -21.32 -23.22
C SER A 56 -12.50 -21.73 -22.59
N VAL A 57 -11.96 -22.90 -22.96
CA VAL A 57 -10.64 -23.36 -22.51
C VAL A 57 -9.52 -22.45 -23.03
N PHE A 58 -9.56 -22.04 -24.30
CA PHE A 58 -8.55 -21.14 -24.87
C PHE A 58 -8.48 -19.79 -24.14
N VAL A 59 -9.62 -19.22 -23.75
CA VAL A 59 -9.65 -17.97 -22.96
C VAL A 59 -8.99 -18.15 -21.59
N VAL A 60 -9.17 -19.31 -20.95
CA VAL A 60 -8.51 -19.59 -19.66
C VAL A 60 -6.99 -19.72 -19.83
N ILE A 61 -6.54 -20.40 -20.89
CA ILE A 61 -5.10 -20.55 -21.20
C ILE A 61 -4.46 -19.19 -21.43
N ASP A 62 -5.08 -18.33 -22.23
CA ASP A 62 -4.60 -16.97 -22.51
C ASP A 62 -4.43 -16.15 -21.22
N ARG A 63 -5.44 -16.21 -20.33
CA ARG A 63 -5.36 -15.57 -19.01
C ARG A 63 -4.24 -16.15 -18.14
N CYS A 64 -4.03 -17.47 -18.15
CA CYS A 64 -2.94 -18.09 -17.40
C CYS A 64 -1.57 -17.67 -17.95
N LEU A 65 -1.41 -17.56 -19.27
CA LEU A 65 -0.16 -17.09 -19.89
C LEU A 65 0.11 -15.63 -19.55
N ALA A 66 -0.89 -14.76 -19.64
CA ALA A 66 -0.79 -13.37 -19.22
C ALA A 66 -0.39 -13.25 -17.74
N GLN A 67 -1.03 -14.02 -16.86
CA GLN A 67 -0.70 -14.03 -15.43
C GLN A 67 0.73 -14.53 -15.17
N ALA A 68 1.18 -15.57 -15.87
CA ALA A 68 2.54 -16.08 -15.74
C ALA A 68 3.58 -15.05 -16.20
N SER A 69 3.33 -14.38 -17.34
CA SER A 69 4.19 -13.29 -17.85
C SER A 69 4.26 -12.13 -16.86
N ASN A 70 3.11 -11.69 -16.33
CA ASN A 70 3.06 -10.60 -15.37
C ASN A 70 3.75 -10.96 -14.05
N SER A 71 3.66 -12.22 -13.62
CA SER A 71 4.38 -12.70 -12.44
C SER A 71 5.90 -12.70 -12.65
N ALA A 72 6.38 -13.02 -13.85
CA ALA A 72 7.80 -12.97 -14.17
C ALA A 72 8.31 -11.52 -14.13
N LEU A 73 7.64 -10.59 -14.81
CA LEU A 73 8.00 -9.16 -14.80
C LEU A 73 7.98 -8.58 -13.39
N ARG A 74 6.99 -8.95 -12.57
CA ARG A 74 6.92 -8.52 -11.17
C ARG A 74 8.11 -9.02 -10.35
N LEU A 75 8.57 -10.25 -10.59
CA LEU A 75 9.73 -10.80 -9.90
C LEU A 75 11.01 -10.07 -10.32
N GLU A 76 11.17 -9.77 -11.61
CA GLU A 76 12.31 -8.99 -12.13
C GLU A 76 12.33 -7.56 -11.57
N ALA A 77 11.17 -6.89 -11.50
CA ALA A 77 11.05 -5.58 -10.87
C ALA A 77 11.37 -5.63 -9.36
N PHE A 78 10.91 -6.67 -8.67
CA PHE A 78 11.26 -6.89 -7.26
C PHE A 78 12.76 -7.13 -7.06
N GLU A 79 13.39 -7.94 -7.91
CA GLU A 79 14.84 -8.17 -7.87
C GLU A 79 15.61 -6.85 -8.04
N LEU A 80 15.21 -6.03 -9.01
CA LEU A 80 15.82 -4.73 -9.27
C LEU A 80 15.65 -3.76 -8.09
N ALA A 81 14.45 -3.66 -7.53
CA ALA A 81 14.19 -2.85 -6.35
C ALA A 81 15.02 -3.32 -5.14
N ARG A 82 15.16 -4.64 -4.95
CA ARG A 82 15.99 -5.25 -3.91
C ARG A 82 17.46 -4.94 -4.11
N GLU A 83 17.99 -5.07 -5.32
CA GLU A 83 19.39 -4.77 -5.64
C GLU A 83 19.73 -3.29 -5.36
N ASN A 84 18.83 -2.37 -5.73
CA ASN A 84 18.99 -0.96 -5.41
C ASN A 84 18.98 -0.71 -3.89
N LEU A 85 18.06 -1.37 -3.17
CA LEU A 85 18.00 -1.27 -1.72
C LEU A 85 19.27 -1.83 -1.07
N GLU A 86 19.77 -2.97 -1.53
CA GLU A 86 21.01 -3.57 -1.05
C GLU A 86 22.20 -2.65 -1.25
N ARG A 87 22.27 -1.94 -2.39
CA ARG A 87 23.31 -0.94 -2.66
C ARG A 87 23.33 0.17 -1.62
N ILE A 88 22.16 0.64 -1.18
CA ILE A 88 22.05 1.66 -0.13
C ILE A 88 22.46 1.08 1.22
N LEU A 89 22.03 -0.14 1.53
CA LEU A 89 22.30 -0.79 2.82
C LEU A 89 23.77 -1.15 3.02
N VAL A 90 24.52 -1.38 1.95
CA VAL A 90 25.98 -1.62 2.02
C VAL A 90 26.80 -0.33 1.95
N SER A 91 26.17 0.83 1.73
CA SER A 91 26.87 2.11 1.68
C SER A 91 27.34 2.53 3.08
N ASP A 92 28.56 3.03 3.17
CA ASP A 92 29.12 3.54 4.44
C ASP A 92 28.48 4.86 4.88
N THR A 93 27.87 5.59 3.94
CA THR A 93 27.22 6.88 4.18
C THR A 93 25.86 6.94 3.50
N VAL A 94 24.92 7.64 4.15
CA VAL A 94 23.56 7.83 3.66
C VAL A 94 23.33 9.33 3.48
N GLU A 95 22.98 9.74 2.25
CA GLU A 95 22.68 11.12 1.87
C GLU A 95 21.25 11.21 1.34
N GLU A 96 20.58 12.36 1.48
CA GLU A 96 19.28 12.57 0.83
C GLU A 96 19.49 12.66 -0.69
N THR A 97 19.05 11.66 -1.42
CA THR A 97 19.23 11.57 -2.88
C THR A 97 17.98 11.06 -3.58
N VAL A 98 17.87 11.41 -4.86
CA VAL A 98 16.88 10.85 -5.77
C VAL A 98 17.60 10.40 -7.03
N ASP A 99 17.74 9.09 -7.16
CA ASP A 99 18.39 8.46 -8.31
C ASP A 99 17.34 7.78 -9.19
N TYR A 100 17.60 7.76 -10.49
CA TYR A 100 16.73 7.13 -11.49
C TYR A 100 17.58 6.46 -12.56
N GLY A 101 17.01 5.45 -13.21
CA GLY A 101 17.67 4.79 -14.32
C GLY A 101 16.83 3.69 -14.95
N THR A 102 17.47 2.95 -15.85
CA THR A 102 16.95 1.71 -16.43
C THR A 102 17.83 0.55 -15.99
N SER A 103 17.30 -0.67 -15.96
CA SER A 103 18.11 -1.84 -15.61
C SER A 103 18.95 -2.30 -16.80
N ASP A 104 20.24 -2.54 -16.57
CA ASP A 104 21.13 -3.14 -17.58
C ASP A 104 20.75 -4.59 -17.89
N LYS A 105 20.22 -5.31 -16.88
CA LYS A 105 19.79 -6.71 -17.00
C LYS A 105 18.39 -6.82 -17.61
N TYR A 106 17.53 -5.86 -17.32
CA TYR A 106 16.12 -5.83 -17.74
C TYR A 106 15.80 -4.46 -18.39
N PRO A 107 16.13 -4.24 -19.68
CA PRO A 107 16.05 -2.92 -20.32
C PRO A 107 14.65 -2.29 -20.35
N ASP A 108 13.60 -3.12 -20.26
CA ASP A 108 12.21 -2.68 -20.25
C ASP A 108 11.75 -2.17 -18.88
N LEU A 109 12.61 -2.27 -17.85
CA LEU A 109 12.32 -1.84 -16.49
C LEU A 109 13.06 -0.53 -16.20
N SER A 110 12.31 0.48 -15.76
CA SER A 110 12.85 1.68 -15.15
C SER A 110 12.83 1.55 -13.62
N TRP A 111 13.73 2.25 -12.95
CA TRP A 111 13.81 2.25 -11.50
C TRP A 111 14.04 3.64 -10.95
N GLN A 112 13.64 3.82 -9.69
CA GLN A 112 13.85 5.04 -8.92
C GLN A 112 14.26 4.66 -7.49
N THR A 113 15.24 5.37 -6.95
CA THR A 113 15.67 5.24 -5.56
C THR A 113 15.56 6.60 -4.90
N VAL A 114 14.82 6.67 -3.80
CA VAL A 114 14.65 7.90 -3.00
C VAL A 114 15.15 7.61 -1.59
N VAL A 115 16.16 8.34 -1.16
CA VAL A 115 16.60 8.37 0.24
C VAL A 115 16.17 9.71 0.82
N GLU A 116 15.32 9.70 1.84
CA GLU A 116 14.78 10.93 2.41
C GLU A 116 14.58 10.87 3.93
N GLY A 117 14.66 12.03 4.56
CA GLY A 117 14.26 12.22 5.95
C GLY A 117 12.74 12.25 6.10
N PHE A 118 12.21 11.54 7.10
CA PHE A 118 10.78 11.36 7.32
C PHE A 118 10.47 11.29 8.84
N PRO A 119 9.35 11.87 9.32
CA PRO A 119 8.91 11.73 10.71
C PRO A 119 8.20 10.38 10.96
N GLU A 120 8.66 9.61 11.95
CA GLU A 120 8.07 8.31 12.32
C GLU A 120 6.60 8.47 12.77
N PRO A 121 5.67 7.61 12.31
CA PRO A 121 4.24 7.79 12.60
C PRO A 121 3.84 7.54 14.05
N LEU A 122 4.64 6.79 14.82
CA LEU A 122 4.27 6.37 16.17
C LEU A 122 4.78 7.35 17.24
N ASN A 123 6.03 7.77 17.13
CA ASN A 123 6.72 8.55 18.15
C ASN A 123 7.09 9.97 17.70
N GLY A 124 6.90 10.30 16.42
CA GLY A 124 7.31 11.59 15.85
C GLY A 124 8.82 11.76 15.70
N GLY A 125 9.63 10.75 16.04
CA GLY A 125 11.07 10.77 15.88
C GLY A 125 11.47 10.87 14.41
N MET A 126 12.58 11.55 14.12
CA MET A 126 13.05 11.69 12.74
C MET A 126 13.84 10.47 12.31
N TRP A 127 13.62 10.01 11.08
CA TRP A 127 14.30 8.86 10.49
C TRP A 127 14.72 9.15 9.06
N VAL A 128 15.73 8.45 8.57
CA VAL A 128 15.97 8.31 7.13
C VAL A 128 15.30 7.02 6.65
N ARG A 129 14.55 7.12 5.56
CA ARG A 129 14.04 5.95 4.83
C ARG A 129 14.61 5.91 3.42
N ALA A 130 14.76 4.69 2.90
CA ALA A 130 14.97 4.44 1.48
C ALA A 130 13.70 3.86 0.88
N VAL A 131 13.28 4.41 -0.27
CA VAL A 131 12.20 3.91 -1.11
C VAL A 131 12.81 3.53 -2.46
N CYS A 132 12.89 2.24 -2.74
CA CYS A 132 13.39 1.70 -4.00
C CYS A 132 12.20 1.18 -4.80
N SER A 133 11.94 1.75 -5.97
CA SER A 133 10.87 1.35 -6.86
C SER A 133 11.38 0.91 -8.22
N ALA A 134 10.68 -0.04 -8.83
CA ALA A 134 10.89 -0.50 -10.19
C ALA A 134 9.55 -0.57 -10.91
N GLN A 135 9.50 -0.05 -12.14
CA GLN A 135 8.30 0.06 -12.95
C GLN A 135 8.43 -0.85 -14.18
N TYR A 136 7.33 -1.48 -14.56
CA TYR A 136 7.23 -2.31 -15.76
C TYR A 136 5.85 -2.16 -16.41
N ILE A 137 5.74 -2.48 -17.69
CA ILE A 137 4.46 -2.52 -18.41
C ILE A 137 3.98 -3.97 -18.43
N ASP A 138 2.78 -4.23 -17.94
CA ASP A 138 2.21 -5.58 -17.90
C ASP A 138 1.57 -6.01 -19.24
N SER A 139 0.99 -7.22 -19.28
CA SER A 139 0.32 -7.76 -20.45
C SER A 139 -0.90 -6.95 -20.93
N THR A 140 -1.47 -6.08 -20.09
CA THR A 140 -2.61 -5.22 -20.48
C THR A 140 -2.14 -3.87 -21.01
N GLY A 141 -0.84 -3.58 -20.92
CA GLY A 141 -0.25 -2.30 -21.29
C GLY A 141 -0.27 -1.28 -20.16
N GLU A 142 -0.63 -1.69 -18.93
CA GLU A 142 -0.65 -0.82 -17.76
C GLU A 142 0.72 -0.77 -17.09
N THR A 143 1.08 0.42 -16.59
CA THR A 143 2.33 0.58 -15.82
C THR A 143 2.09 0.08 -14.40
N GLN A 144 2.87 -0.92 -14.00
CA GLN A 144 2.89 -1.47 -12.66
C GLN A 144 4.16 -1.03 -11.94
N THR A 145 4.06 -0.78 -10.63
CA THR A 145 5.21 -0.40 -9.80
C THR A 145 5.37 -1.37 -8.64
N VAL A 146 6.58 -1.90 -8.46
CA VAL A 146 6.99 -2.62 -7.25
C VAL A 146 7.81 -1.66 -6.40
N GLU A 147 7.44 -1.49 -5.14
CA GLU A 147 8.09 -0.58 -4.20
C GLU A 147 8.56 -1.33 -2.95
N LEU A 148 9.79 -1.04 -2.53
CA LEU A 148 10.39 -1.49 -1.28
C LEU A 148 10.76 -0.29 -0.41
N VAL A 149 10.25 -0.29 0.82
CA VAL A 149 10.51 0.76 1.80
C VAL A 149 11.32 0.19 2.95
N HIS A 150 12.41 0.84 3.32
CA HIS A 150 13.24 0.45 4.47
C HIS A 150 13.63 1.66 5.33
N TRP A 151 13.60 1.47 6.65
CA TRP A 151 14.00 2.50 7.61
C TRP A 151 15.48 2.29 7.94
N LEU A 152 16.31 3.25 7.55
CA LEU A 152 17.78 3.11 7.62
C LEU A 152 18.29 3.42 9.03
N ALA A 153 18.01 4.63 9.52
CA ALA A 153 18.53 5.11 10.79
C ALA A 153 17.68 6.25 11.37
N PRO A 154 17.64 6.40 12.70
CA PRO A 154 17.10 7.59 13.33
C PRO A 154 18.02 8.79 13.05
N LEU A 155 17.42 9.96 12.85
CA LEU A 155 18.10 11.24 12.68
C LEU A 155 18.09 12.03 13.99
N THR A 156 19.23 12.62 14.32
CA THR A 156 19.29 13.66 15.35
C THR A 156 18.76 14.99 14.80
N ASP A 157 18.32 15.89 15.69
CA ASP A 157 17.89 17.25 15.31
C ASP A 157 18.96 18.01 14.52
N GLN A 158 20.23 17.79 14.85
CA GLN A 158 21.34 18.40 14.14
C GLN A 158 21.44 17.89 12.69
N GLN A 159 21.28 16.58 12.48
CA GLN A 159 21.29 16.00 11.13
C GLN A 159 20.04 16.39 10.33
N ALA A 160 18.86 16.38 10.96
CA ALA A 160 17.64 16.89 10.36
C ALA A 160 17.79 18.36 9.94
N GLY A 161 18.40 19.18 10.78
CA GLY A 161 18.69 20.59 10.48
C GLY A 161 19.75 20.81 9.40
N GLN A 162 20.55 19.79 9.04
CA GLN A 162 21.45 19.85 7.89
C GLN A 162 20.73 19.53 6.57
N LEU A 163 19.70 18.68 6.61
CA LEU A 163 18.85 18.39 5.45
C LEU A 163 17.95 19.58 5.08
N ILE A 164 17.58 20.37 6.08
CA ILE A 164 16.75 21.57 5.91
C ILE A 164 17.67 22.78 5.79
N GLY A 165 17.55 23.54 4.70
CA GLY A 165 18.35 24.74 4.52
C GLY A 165 18.21 25.70 5.72
N GLN A 166 19.32 26.31 6.15
CA GLN A 166 19.35 27.18 7.34
C GLN A 166 18.31 28.33 7.27
N GLN A 167 18.04 28.86 6.07
CA GLN A 167 17.07 29.95 5.87
C GLN A 167 15.63 29.52 6.18
N ASP A 168 15.22 28.34 5.72
CA ASP A 168 13.87 27.81 5.97
C ASP A 168 13.66 27.53 7.45
N LEU A 169 14.71 27.03 8.10
CA LEU A 169 14.69 26.69 9.51
C LEU A 169 14.58 27.95 10.41
N GLU A 170 15.31 29.02 10.10
CA GLU A 170 15.21 30.28 10.84
C GLU A 170 13.84 30.95 10.64
N LYS A 171 13.29 30.89 9.42
CA LYS A 171 11.93 31.37 9.15
C LYS A 171 10.90 30.61 9.99
N LEU A 172 10.96 29.27 9.99
CA LEU A 172 10.04 28.43 10.77
C LEU A 172 10.19 28.66 12.28
N LYS A 173 11.42 28.83 12.79
CA LYS A 173 11.64 29.20 14.20
C LYS A 173 10.88 30.46 14.57
N GLY A 174 10.99 31.52 13.76
CA GLY A 174 10.31 32.80 14.02
C GLY A 174 8.78 32.70 13.95
N GLU A 175 8.26 31.85 13.07
CA GLU A 175 6.82 31.71 12.85
C GLU A 175 6.14 30.73 13.83
N GLN A 176 6.84 29.66 14.23
CA GLN A 176 6.26 28.52 14.93
C GLN A 176 6.58 28.47 16.42
N LEU A 177 7.68 29.07 16.87
CA LEU A 177 8.06 29.02 18.28
C LEU A 177 7.31 30.04 19.12
N ILE A 178 6.82 29.58 20.26
CA ILE A 178 6.21 30.39 21.32
C ILE A 178 6.99 30.12 22.61
N ARG A 179 7.45 31.17 23.28
CA ARG A 179 8.43 31.01 24.37
C ARG A 179 7.79 30.76 25.72
N THR A 180 6.61 31.32 25.96
CA THR A 180 5.99 31.29 27.29
C THR A 180 4.59 30.68 27.27
N ASP A 181 4.17 30.19 28.44
CA ASP A 181 2.85 29.61 28.63
C ASP A 181 1.74 30.67 28.39
N GLU A 182 1.99 31.95 28.72
CA GLU A 182 1.05 33.06 28.47
C GLU A 182 0.88 33.35 26.98
N GLU A 183 1.96 33.34 26.21
CA GLU A 183 1.91 33.51 24.76
C GLU A 183 1.18 32.32 24.11
N ALA A 184 1.42 31.10 24.60
CA ALA A 184 0.75 29.89 24.12
C ALA A 184 -0.76 29.94 24.41
N ALA A 185 -1.12 30.34 25.63
CA ALA A 185 -2.50 30.57 26.04
C ALA A 185 -3.18 31.63 25.18
N LYS A 186 -2.49 32.75 24.92
CA LYS A 186 -2.97 33.83 24.05
C LYS A 186 -3.18 33.35 22.61
N TYR A 187 -2.25 32.59 22.06
CA TYR A 187 -2.36 31.99 20.72
C TYR A 187 -3.58 31.06 20.62
N ALA A 188 -3.70 30.14 21.58
CA ALA A 188 -4.78 29.16 21.64
C ALA A 188 -6.13 29.73 22.10
N ARG A 189 -6.18 31.00 22.53
CA ARG A 189 -7.36 31.67 23.11
C ARG A 189 -7.94 30.93 24.31
N VAL A 190 -7.05 30.39 25.15
CA VAL A 190 -7.39 29.71 26.41
C VAL A 190 -6.66 30.39 27.57
N ASP A 191 -6.96 30.00 28.80
CA ASP A 191 -6.20 30.42 29.97
C ASP A 191 -4.90 29.60 30.13
N ALA A 192 -3.91 30.15 30.83
CA ALA A 192 -2.63 29.48 31.08
C ALA A 192 -2.78 28.16 31.88
N GLY A 193 -3.82 28.04 32.72
CA GLY A 193 -4.14 26.81 33.43
C GLY A 193 -4.57 25.69 32.49
N THR A 194 -5.26 26.02 31.40
CA THR A 194 -5.60 25.07 30.33
C THR A 194 -4.35 24.57 29.59
N ILE A 195 -3.37 25.44 29.29
CA ILE A 195 -2.09 25.00 28.72
C ILE A 195 -1.36 24.04 29.66
N SER A 196 -1.30 24.36 30.96
CA SER A 196 -0.70 23.48 31.98
C SER A 196 -1.37 22.11 32.05
N ARG A 197 -2.69 22.05 31.81
CA ARG A 197 -3.44 20.78 31.72
C ARG A 197 -3.09 20.03 30.45
N TRP A 198 -3.01 20.69 29.29
CA TRP A 198 -2.60 20.04 28.03
C TRP A 198 -1.21 19.42 28.13
N LEU A 199 -0.26 20.07 28.81
CA LEU A 199 1.07 19.49 29.09
C LEU A 199 0.97 18.17 29.87
N ARG A 200 0.11 18.07 30.88
CA ARG A 200 -0.14 16.81 31.61
C ARG A 200 -0.83 15.76 30.75
N GLU A 201 -1.62 16.21 29.78
CA GLU A 201 -2.36 15.35 28.85
C GLU A 201 -1.54 14.96 27.62
N GLY A 202 -0.27 15.37 27.52
CA GLY A 202 0.66 14.94 26.47
C GLY A 202 0.91 15.95 25.36
N LEU A 203 0.71 17.25 25.61
CA LEU A 203 1.22 18.31 24.74
C LEU A 203 2.76 18.31 24.78
N VAL A 204 3.40 18.20 23.63
CA VAL A 204 4.85 18.13 23.50
C VAL A 204 5.45 19.54 23.36
N LYS A 205 6.43 19.85 24.20
CA LYS A 205 7.31 21.03 24.08
C LYS A 205 8.58 20.66 23.33
N THR A 206 9.30 21.68 22.84
CA THR A 206 10.64 21.46 22.31
C THR A 206 11.63 21.11 23.42
N GLY A 207 12.81 20.58 23.05
CA GLY A 207 13.91 20.32 24.00
C GLY A 207 14.32 21.55 24.81
N ASP A 208 14.17 22.75 24.25
CA ASP A 208 14.44 24.04 24.92
C ASP A 208 13.26 24.55 25.78
N GLY A 209 12.19 23.76 25.93
CA GLY A 209 11.00 24.12 26.71
C GLY A 209 10.05 25.12 26.04
N MET A 210 10.23 25.40 24.75
CA MET A 210 9.33 26.25 23.97
C MET A 210 8.14 25.47 23.43
N PHE A 211 7.06 26.15 23.06
CA PHE A 211 5.92 25.56 22.37
C PHE A 211 6.06 25.71 20.86
N LEU A 212 5.57 24.71 20.13
CA LEU A 212 5.34 24.81 18.70
C LEU A 212 3.86 25.12 18.45
N ARG A 213 3.57 26.14 17.64
CA ARG A 213 2.20 26.46 17.20
C ARG A 213 1.51 25.25 16.59
N TYR A 214 2.23 24.51 15.75
CA TYR A 214 1.76 23.25 15.18
C TYR A 214 1.21 22.26 16.24
N ASN A 215 1.96 22.01 17.32
CA ASN A 215 1.49 21.11 18.40
C ASN A 215 0.29 21.67 19.16
N LEU A 216 0.25 22.99 19.35
CA LEU A 216 -0.90 23.67 19.96
C LEU A 216 -2.15 23.53 19.08
N ASP A 217 -2.00 23.63 17.76
CA ASP A 217 -3.11 23.49 16.81
C ASP A 217 -3.75 22.11 16.88
N VAL A 218 -2.97 21.04 17.09
CA VAL A 218 -3.50 19.68 17.34
C VAL A 218 -4.45 19.67 18.53
N PHE A 219 -4.08 20.31 19.64
CA PHE A 219 -4.94 20.41 20.83
C PHE A 219 -6.12 21.34 20.61
N ILE A 220 -5.93 22.49 19.94
CA ILE A 220 -7.01 23.43 19.64
C ILE A 220 -8.10 22.74 18.80
N GLN A 221 -7.71 22.05 17.74
CA GLN A 221 -8.63 21.32 16.85
C GLN A 221 -9.36 20.20 17.60
N ALA A 222 -8.66 19.49 18.49
CA ALA A 222 -9.24 18.45 19.33
C ALA A 222 -9.93 18.96 20.61
N LYS A 223 -10.14 20.29 20.74
CA LYS A 223 -10.74 20.93 21.93
C LYS A 223 -10.09 20.51 23.25
N GLY A 224 -8.77 20.30 23.22
CA GLY A 224 -7.94 19.96 24.36
C GLY A 224 -7.79 18.47 24.64
N SER A 225 -8.46 17.58 23.92
CA SER A 225 -8.37 16.13 24.17
C SER A 225 -8.08 15.35 22.89
N PRO A 226 -6.86 15.49 22.32
CA PRO A 226 -6.48 14.77 21.11
C PRO A 226 -6.41 13.26 21.32
N THR A 227 -6.81 12.52 20.29
CA THR A 227 -6.69 11.06 20.24
C THR A 227 -5.21 10.63 20.19
N PRO A 228 -4.87 9.37 20.49
CA PRO A 228 -3.51 8.88 20.35
C PRO A 228 -2.91 9.12 18.96
N ALA A 229 -3.70 8.93 17.91
CA ALA A 229 -3.28 9.19 16.53
C ALA A 229 -2.98 10.67 16.28
N GLN A 230 -3.79 11.58 16.83
CA GLN A 230 -3.54 13.03 16.75
C GLN A 230 -2.30 13.43 17.54
N LYS A 231 -2.08 12.85 18.73
CA LYS A 231 -0.89 13.11 19.54
C LYS A 231 0.39 12.68 18.85
N ALA A 232 0.35 11.58 18.09
CA ALA A 232 1.47 11.10 17.29
C ALA A 232 1.85 12.02 16.13
N LEU A 233 0.97 12.98 15.78
CA LEU A 233 1.31 14.04 14.82
C LEU A 233 2.22 15.11 15.42
N GLN A 234 2.31 15.24 16.74
CA GLN A 234 3.16 16.25 17.37
C GLN A 234 4.64 15.98 17.07
N VAL A 235 5.41 17.05 17.05
CA VAL A 235 6.87 17.02 16.84
C VAL A 235 7.58 17.75 17.97
N ASP A 236 8.79 17.35 18.32
CA ASP A 236 9.56 17.91 19.44
C ASP A 236 10.61 18.93 19.01
N SER A 237 10.79 19.17 17.71
CA SER A 237 11.77 20.13 17.22
C SER A 237 11.31 20.86 15.95
N VAL A 238 11.89 22.04 15.70
CA VAL A 238 11.66 22.79 14.45
C VAL A 238 12.21 22.04 13.22
N PRO A 239 13.42 21.42 13.27
CA PRO A 239 13.85 20.52 12.21
C PRO A 239 12.82 19.40 11.91
N ALA A 240 12.28 18.76 12.94
CA ALA A 240 11.27 17.71 12.74
C ALA A 240 10.00 18.26 12.07
N LEU A 241 9.52 19.42 12.50
CA LEU A 241 8.39 20.12 11.89
C LEU A 241 8.64 20.43 10.40
N ALA A 242 9.81 20.96 10.07
CA ALA A 242 10.16 21.34 8.71
C ALA A 242 10.18 20.14 7.76
N LEU A 243 10.77 19.00 8.17
CA LEU A 243 10.76 17.77 7.38
C LEU A 243 9.34 17.21 7.25
N LYS A 244 8.52 17.31 8.29
CA LYS A 244 7.12 16.90 8.24
C LYS A 244 6.32 17.71 7.21
N LEU A 245 6.41 19.04 7.27
CA LEU A 245 5.73 19.93 6.32
C LEU A 245 6.20 19.67 4.88
N ARG A 246 7.49 19.40 4.68
CA ARG A 246 8.04 19.03 3.37
C ARG A 246 7.49 17.70 2.86
N THR A 247 7.35 16.71 3.75
CA THR A 247 6.75 15.40 3.44
C THR A 247 5.29 15.56 3.04
N GLU A 248 4.49 16.27 3.85
CA GLU A 248 3.08 16.55 3.57
C GLU A 248 2.91 17.31 2.24
N GLN A 249 3.78 18.27 1.95
CA GLN A 249 3.77 18.99 0.68
C GLN A 249 4.09 18.07 -0.51
N ARG A 250 5.09 17.18 -0.38
CA ARG A 250 5.42 16.21 -1.43
C ARG A 250 4.27 15.23 -1.68
N GLU A 251 3.61 14.75 -0.63
CA GLU A 251 2.44 13.87 -0.76
C GLU A 251 1.29 14.58 -1.51
N LEU A 252 1.05 15.86 -1.20
CA LEU A 252 0.08 16.68 -1.91
C LEU A 252 0.47 16.89 -3.39
N GLU A 253 1.73 17.15 -3.68
CA GLU A 253 2.23 17.29 -5.06
C GLU A 253 2.12 15.97 -5.86
N GLN A 254 2.34 14.83 -5.21
CA GLN A 254 2.16 13.50 -5.81
C GLN A 254 0.68 13.13 -6.06
N THR A 255 -0.28 13.75 -5.37
CA THR A 255 -1.73 13.57 -5.62
C THR A 255 -2.29 14.35 -6.81
N GLY A 256 -1.43 15.01 -7.60
CA GLY A 256 -1.81 15.74 -8.81
C GLY A 256 -2.85 16.86 -8.56
N PRO A 257 -3.23 17.61 -9.60
CA PRO A 257 -4.22 18.69 -9.49
C PRO A 257 -5.64 18.21 -9.14
N THR A 258 -5.87 16.90 -9.12
CA THR A 258 -7.13 16.27 -8.72
C THR A 258 -7.28 16.15 -7.21
N GLY A 259 -6.17 16.20 -6.43
CA GLY A 259 -6.19 16.00 -4.97
C GLY A 259 -6.56 14.57 -4.58
N LEU A 260 -6.30 13.62 -5.48
CA LEU A 260 -6.53 12.19 -5.30
C LEU A 260 -5.18 11.51 -5.49
N SER A 261 -4.84 10.59 -4.61
CA SER A 261 -3.64 9.78 -4.81
C SER A 261 -3.71 9.07 -6.16
N ASN A 262 -2.56 8.79 -6.80
CA ASN A 262 -2.55 8.05 -8.07
C ASN A 262 -3.31 6.72 -7.97
N LYS A 263 -3.25 6.06 -6.79
CA LYS A 263 -4.05 4.87 -6.50
C LYS A 263 -5.55 5.10 -6.52
N GLU A 264 -6.03 6.25 -6.01
CA GLU A 264 -7.44 6.59 -6.08
C GLU A 264 -7.87 6.91 -7.51
N LEU A 265 -7.03 7.63 -8.27
CA LEU A 265 -7.27 7.92 -9.69
C LEU A 265 -7.37 6.65 -10.54
N GLU A 266 -6.54 5.64 -10.28
CA GLU A 266 -6.56 4.35 -10.98
C GLU A 266 -7.84 3.55 -10.68
N THR A 267 -8.45 3.73 -9.52
CA THR A 267 -9.72 3.06 -9.16
C THR A 267 -10.97 3.78 -9.63
N MET A 268 -10.86 5.01 -10.14
CA MET A 268 -11.98 5.79 -10.63
C MET A 268 -12.26 5.52 -12.10
N SER A 269 -13.53 5.50 -12.49
CA SER A 269 -13.88 5.38 -13.90
C SER A 269 -13.52 6.66 -14.66
N GLY A 270 -13.22 6.55 -15.95
CA GLY A 270 -12.87 7.70 -16.81
C GLY A 270 -13.91 8.82 -16.77
N ASP A 271 -15.19 8.49 -16.59
CA ASP A 271 -16.28 9.46 -16.45
C ASP A 271 -16.18 10.25 -15.12
N GLN A 272 -15.81 9.60 -14.02
CA GLN A 272 -15.65 10.25 -12.71
C GLN A 272 -14.44 11.19 -12.70
N ILE A 273 -13.36 10.83 -13.40
CA ILE A 273 -12.17 11.68 -13.57
C ILE A 273 -12.55 12.93 -14.38
N MET A 274 -13.33 12.78 -15.45
CA MET A 274 -13.78 13.90 -16.28
C MET A 274 -14.74 14.85 -15.54
N ASP A 275 -15.60 14.33 -14.67
CA ASP A 275 -16.48 15.15 -13.84
C ASP A 275 -15.71 15.94 -12.77
N LEU A 276 -14.67 15.36 -12.18
CA LEU A 276 -13.75 16.05 -11.26
C LEU A 276 -13.02 17.22 -11.94
N VAL A 277 -12.51 17.00 -13.15
CA VAL A 277 -11.83 18.05 -13.93
C VAL A 277 -12.80 19.16 -14.34
N LYS A 278 -14.05 18.83 -14.68
CA LYS A 278 -15.09 19.81 -15.02
C LYS A 278 -15.52 20.67 -13.82
N ASN A 279 -15.66 20.08 -12.64
CA ASN A 279 -16.14 20.79 -11.45
C ASN A 279 -15.13 21.80 -10.89
N ARG A 280 -13.82 21.66 -11.15
CA ARG A 280 -12.80 22.65 -10.76
C ARG A 280 -12.59 23.80 -11.77
N ARG A 281 -13.14 23.71 -12.98
CA ARG A 281 -13.09 24.79 -13.98
C ARG A 281 -14.22 25.82 -13.84
N LYS A 282 -15.13 25.62 -12.88
CA LYS A 282 -16.14 26.60 -12.46
C LYS A 282 -15.67 27.31 -11.21
#